data_AF-A0A397S9X4-F1
#
_entry.id   AF-A0A397S9X4-F1
#
_cell.length_a   1.000
_cell.length_b   1.000
_cell.length_c   1.000
_cell.angle_alpha   90.00
_cell.angle_beta   90.00
_cell.angle_gamma   90.00
#
_symmetry.space_group_name_H-M   'P 1'
#
loop_
_entity.id
_entity.type
_entity.pdbx_description
1 polymer ?
#
loop_
_entity_poly.entity_id
_entity_poly.type
_entity_poly.pdbx_seq_one_letter_code
_entity_poly.pdbx_strand_id
1 'polypeptide(L)'
;MKWSKIIDNNEREILKIDVNDNDIERNLSLMLIIIGLTVENNEKIIIETSEAKEIYNIIEKMVKIKEKGTMRRKWKIRNINYIKRILDITEKRKIFWSLVEIKKERKGIIKENYNEIDCEIVDINELEETIPMNRYRLHWNRKVVNDHIRETVKKYNKFKYLGEWLTLKINKNILNNIGKKEVDWEKTIEYIKNKNEGGSIITSDKDMRDRIYNIKNLIEQLPTYTIMSRRNKEIYDMKCPRCKKEDETWLHIWQCEKNEYKINDIIQDEIHNQIEALQKENIILIEINGIIEL
;
A
#
# COMPACT_ATOMS: atom_id res chain seq x y z
N MET A 1 17.88 -1.16 28.24
CA MET A 1 18.43 0.21 28.13
C MET A 1 18.53 0.78 29.53
N LYS A 2 19.64 1.44 29.88
CA LYS A 2 19.83 2.12 31.17
C LYS A 2 20.01 3.61 30.88
N TRP A 3 19.52 4.47 31.77
CA TRP A 3 19.79 5.90 31.67
C TRP A 3 19.90 6.50 33.06
N SER A 4 20.84 7.42 33.19
CA SER A 4 21.10 8.15 34.41
C SER A 4 20.88 9.64 34.20
N LYS A 5 20.48 10.29 35.28
CA LYS A 5 20.35 11.75 35.37
C LYS A 5 21.48 12.27 36.24
N ILE A 6 22.20 13.28 35.74
CA ILE A 6 23.22 13.99 36.53
C ILE A 6 22.54 15.22 37.13
N ILE A 7 22.39 15.25 38.45
CA ILE A 7 22.00 16.45 39.22
C ILE A 7 23.11 16.71 40.23
N ASP A 8 23.72 17.90 40.18
CA ASP A 8 24.72 18.35 41.17
C ASP A 8 25.84 17.31 41.45
N ASN A 9 26.49 16.80 40.39
CA ASN A 9 27.55 15.77 40.43
C ASN A 9 27.17 14.39 40.99
N ASN A 10 25.88 14.12 41.26
CA ASN A 10 25.41 12.79 41.62
C ASN A 10 24.63 12.14 40.46
N GLU A 11 25.04 10.94 40.07
CA GLU A 11 24.30 10.10 39.11
C GLU A 11 23.16 9.38 39.83
N ARG A 12 21.92 9.56 39.35
CA ARG A 12 20.80 8.69 39.72
C ARG A 12 20.43 7.86 38.51
N GLU A 13 20.50 6.53 38.63
CA GLU A 13 19.95 5.57 37.66
C GLU A 13 18.44 5.50 37.89
N ILE A 14 17.63 5.82 36.88
CA ILE A 14 16.21 6.12 37.13
C ILE A 14 15.27 4.95 36.83
N LEU A 15 15.41 4.17 35.75
CA LEU A 15 14.46 3.09 35.43
C LEU A 15 15.03 2.03 34.46
N LYS A 16 14.65 0.76 34.63
CA LYS A 16 14.84 -0.33 33.66
C LYS A 16 13.50 -0.66 32.98
N ILE A 17 13.37 -0.38 31.69
CA ILE A 17 12.14 -0.62 30.91
C ILE A 17 12.31 -1.85 30.03
N ASP A 18 11.45 -2.86 30.19
CA ASP A 18 11.33 -4.00 29.27
C ASP A 18 10.21 -3.77 28.26
N VAL A 19 10.42 -4.23 27.03
CA VAL A 19 9.60 -3.87 25.87
C VAL A 19 9.02 -5.11 25.22
N ASN A 20 7.70 -5.16 25.06
CA ASN A 20 6.97 -6.30 24.51
C ASN A 20 6.47 -6.08 23.06
N ASP A 21 7.21 -5.33 22.24
CA ASP A 21 6.88 -5.11 20.83
C ASP A 21 8.13 -5.18 19.94
N ASN A 22 7.94 -5.65 18.70
CA ASN A 22 8.99 -5.82 17.70
C ASN A 22 9.40 -4.49 17.03
N ASP A 23 8.62 -3.41 17.19
CA ASP A 23 8.96 -2.09 16.65
C ASP A 23 9.96 -1.33 17.55
N ILE A 24 11.24 -1.71 17.45
CA ILE A 24 12.35 -1.13 18.21
C ILE A 24 12.34 0.41 18.16
N GLU A 25 12.11 1.00 16.99
CA GLU A 25 12.13 2.46 16.82
C GLU A 25 10.98 3.14 17.58
N ARG A 26 9.77 2.58 17.49
CA ARG A 26 8.61 3.07 18.25
C ARG A 26 8.88 3.02 19.75
N ASN A 27 9.44 1.91 20.20
CA ASN A 27 9.65 1.63 21.61
C ASN A 27 10.70 2.57 22.20
N LEU A 28 11.84 2.72 21.53
CA LEU A 28 12.87 3.71 21.91
C LEU A 28 12.32 5.14 21.87
N SER A 29 11.47 5.47 20.91
CA SER A 29 10.85 6.80 20.84
C SER A 29 9.95 7.08 22.05
N LEU A 30 9.16 6.10 22.49
CA LEU A 30 8.32 6.20 23.69
C LEU A 30 9.17 6.36 24.96
N MET A 31 10.27 5.59 25.09
CA MET A 31 11.21 5.76 26.21
C MET A 31 11.79 7.16 26.26
N LEU A 32 12.27 7.69 25.12
CA LEU A 32 12.82 9.05 25.05
C LEU A 32 11.78 10.12 25.44
N ILE A 33 10.51 9.92 25.11
CA ILE A 33 9.43 10.80 25.56
C ILE A 33 9.29 10.76 27.08
N ILE A 34 9.24 9.57 27.68
CA ILE A 34 9.09 9.40 29.13
C ILE A 34 10.28 10.06 29.85
N ILE A 35 11.50 9.76 29.42
CA ILE A 35 12.73 10.37 29.92
C ILE A 35 12.63 11.90 29.82
N GLY A 36 12.28 12.44 28.65
CA GLY A 36 12.15 13.88 28.47
C GLY A 36 11.05 14.52 29.34
N LEU A 37 10.02 13.76 29.73
CA LEU A 37 8.93 14.24 30.60
C LEU A 37 9.30 14.24 32.09
N THR A 38 10.27 13.45 32.54
CA THR A 38 10.74 13.38 33.94
C THR A 38 11.87 14.37 34.25
N VAL A 39 12.46 14.98 33.23
CA VAL A 39 13.68 15.82 33.30
C VAL A 39 13.33 17.30 33.53
N GLU A 40 14.08 18.02 34.36
CA GLU A 40 13.89 19.45 34.60
C GLU A 40 14.49 20.30 33.46
N ASN A 41 14.37 21.62 33.53
CA ASN A 41 14.84 22.49 32.44
C ASN A 41 16.38 22.59 32.42
N ASN A 42 16.97 22.62 31.22
CA ASN A 42 18.41 22.77 30.95
C ASN A 42 19.32 21.60 31.36
N GLU A 43 18.79 20.39 31.44
CA GLU A 43 19.57 19.23 31.91
C GLU A 43 20.26 18.46 30.76
N LYS A 44 21.39 17.84 31.12
CA LYS A 44 22.12 16.90 30.25
C LYS A 44 21.78 15.47 30.66
N ILE A 45 21.33 14.67 29.69
CA ILE A 45 20.96 13.27 29.87
C ILE A 45 22.00 12.41 29.19
N ILE A 46 22.51 11.40 29.89
CA ILE A 46 23.40 10.39 29.32
C ILE A 46 22.60 9.08 29.17
N ILE A 47 22.51 8.60 27.94
CA ILE A 47 21.86 7.34 27.60
C ILE A 47 22.94 6.32 27.28
N GLU A 48 22.95 5.24 28.05
CA GLU A 48 23.84 4.11 27.82
C GLU A 48 23.05 2.91 27.28
N THR A 49 23.35 2.51 26.05
CA THR A 49 22.58 1.46 25.39
C THR A 49 23.38 0.68 24.36
N SER A 50 22.99 -0.57 24.14
CA SER A 50 23.45 -1.37 23.01
C SER A 50 22.75 -1.05 21.68
N GLU A 51 21.74 -0.18 21.71
CA GLU A 51 20.92 0.25 20.56
C GLU A 51 21.19 1.72 20.22
N ALA A 52 22.45 2.15 20.42
CA ALA A 52 22.87 3.53 20.25
C ALA A 52 22.59 4.03 18.83
N LYS A 53 22.81 3.18 17.83
CA LYS A 53 22.57 3.48 16.42
C LYS A 53 21.11 3.83 16.13
N GLU A 54 20.17 3.11 16.73
CA GLU A 54 18.73 3.32 16.55
C GLU A 54 18.31 4.66 17.17
N ILE A 55 18.81 4.98 18.37
CA ILE A 55 18.57 6.29 19.01
C ILE A 55 19.16 7.42 18.17
N TYR A 56 20.37 7.25 17.65
CA TYR A 56 20.99 8.23 16.75
C TYR A 56 20.11 8.50 15.52
N ASN A 57 19.55 7.45 14.91
CA ASN A 57 18.64 7.60 13.77
C ASN A 57 17.35 8.38 14.13
N ILE A 58 16.81 8.20 15.35
CA ILE A 58 15.67 8.99 15.85
C ILE A 58 16.07 10.46 15.97
N ILE A 59 17.23 10.76 16.56
CA ILE A 59 17.74 12.13 16.70
C ILE A 59 17.95 12.78 15.33
N GLU A 60 18.54 12.07 14.37
CA GLU A 60 18.70 12.54 13.00
C GLU A 60 17.35 12.89 12.33
N LYS A 61 16.30 12.10 12.61
CA LYS A 61 14.94 12.40 12.15
C LYS A 61 14.37 13.67 12.78
N MET A 62 14.71 14.00 14.04
CA MET A 62 14.30 15.27 14.66
C MET A 62 14.87 16.46 13.88
N VAL A 63 16.15 16.39 13.48
CA VAL A 63 16.78 17.41 12.63
C VAL A 63 16.06 17.51 11.28
N LYS A 64 15.80 16.37 10.62
CA LYS A 64 15.05 16.31 9.35
C LYS A 64 13.64 16.91 9.46
N ILE A 65 12.98 16.83 10.62
CA ILE A 65 11.67 17.46 10.86
C ILE A 65 11.77 18.99 10.88
N LYS A 66 12.86 19.56 11.41
CA LYS A 66 13.10 21.01 11.39
C LYS A 66 13.38 21.52 9.98
N GLU A 67 14.24 20.83 9.24
CA GLU A 67 14.67 21.23 7.90
C GLU A 67 13.54 21.14 6.86
N LYS A 68 12.63 20.17 6.99
CA LYS A 68 11.54 19.99 6.04
C LYS A 68 10.43 21.00 6.28
N GLY A 69 10.36 22.06 5.47
CA GLY A 69 9.31 23.09 5.61
C GLY A 69 7.86 22.58 5.46
N THR A 70 7.58 21.62 4.58
CA THR A 70 6.20 21.18 4.29
C THR A 70 5.79 19.92 5.05
N MET A 71 4.55 19.91 5.59
CA MET A 71 3.96 18.74 6.25
C MET A 71 4.01 17.46 5.38
N ARG A 72 3.84 17.61 4.07
CA ARG A 72 3.95 16.49 3.12
C ARG A 72 5.31 15.80 3.11
N ARG A 73 6.41 16.55 3.30
CA ARG A 73 7.76 15.97 3.40
C ARG A 73 8.00 15.35 4.77
N LYS A 74 7.42 15.95 5.81
CA LYS A 74 7.45 15.45 7.19
C LYS A 74 6.75 14.09 7.31
N TRP A 75 5.55 13.91 6.76
CA TRP A 75 4.78 12.63 6.79
C TRP A 75 5.45 11.43 6.08
N LYS A 76 6.60 11.62 5.43
CA LYS A 76 7.45 10.52 4.96
C LYS A 76 8.28 9.90 6.08
N ILE A 77 8.37 10.53 7.25
CA ILE A 77 9.17 10.05 8.38
C ILE A 77 8.30 9.06 9.17
N ARG A 78 8.79 7.84 9.38
CA ARG A 78 8.15 6.83 10.25
C ARG A 78 8.10 7.35 11.68
N ASN A 79 7.07 6.98 12.46
CA ASN A 79 6.94 7.38 13.85
C ASN A 79 6.98 8.91 14.08
N ILE A 80 6.63 9.71 13.05
CA ILE A 80 6.79 11.17 13.10
C ILE A 80 6.09 11.82 14.30
N ASN A 81 4.95 11.29 14.73
CA ASN A 81 4.23 11.85 15.88
C ASN A 81 5.07 11.76 17.16
N TYR A 82 5.78 10.65 17.36
CA TYR A 82 6.70 10.47 18.47
C TYR A 82 7.92 11.38 18.35
N ILE A 83 8.55 11.38 17.18
CA ILE A 83 9.79 12.14 16.94
C ILE A 83 9.53 13.64 17.07
N LYS A 84 8.38 14.13 16.58
CA LYS A 84 7.96 15.52 16.76
C LYS A 84 7.76 15.83 18.24
N ARG A 85 7.17 14.91 19.01
CA ARG A 85 6.97 15.11 20.45
C ARG A 85 8.29 15.14 21.22
N ILE A 86 9.21 14.23 20.93
CA ILE A 86 10.56 14.25 21.50
C ILE A 86 11.21 15.60 21.20
N LEU A 87 11.09 16.09 19.96
CA LEU A 87 11.61 17.38 19.56
C LEU A 87 10.99 18.54 20.34
N ASP A 88 9.67 18.60 20.44
CA ASP A 88 8.96 19.64 21.18
C ASP A 88 9.37 19.66 22.67
N ILE A 89 9.52 18.48 23.29
CA ILE A 89 9.97 18.35 24.69
C ILE A 89 11.43 18.81 24.82
N THR A 90 12.31 18.35 23.92
CA THR A 90 13.73 18.69 23.93
C THR A 90 13.94 20.19 23.80
N GLU A 91 13.22 20.85 22.89
CA GLU A 91 13.32 22.30 22.71
C GLU A 91 12.72 23.07 23.88
N LYS A 92 11.53 22.68 24.36
CA LYS A 92 10.85 23.37 25.46
C LYS A 92 11.64 23.32 26.76
N ARG A 93 12.22 22.17 27.08
CA ARG A 93 12.99 21.93 28.32
C ARG A 93 14.49 22.14 28.13
N LYS A 94 14.95 22.47 26.92
CA LYS A 94 16.37 22.67 26.58
C LYS A 94 17.25 21.49 27.02
N ILE A 95 16.81 20.29 26.66
CA ILE A 95 17.48 19.03 27.04
C ILE A 95 18.67 18.77 26.12
N PHE A 96 19.80 18.36 26.71
CA PHE A 96 20.98 17.92 25.97
C PHE A 96 21.11 16.39 26.04
N TRP A 97 20.90 15.71 24.92
CA TRP A 97 21.04 14.26 24.82
C TRP A 97 22.49 13.86 24.52
N SER A 98 23.07 13.02 25.38
CA SER A 98 24.39 12.41 25.21
C SER A 98 24.23 10.89 25.12
N LEU A 99 24.95 10.26 24.20
CA LEU A 99 24.79 8.84 23.90
C LEU A 99 26.11 8.10 24.11
N VAL A 100 26.07 6.99 24.83
CA VAL A 100 27.20 6.09 25.06
C VAL A 100 26.80 4.69 24.59
N GLU A 101 27.55 4.15 23.63
CA GLU A 101 27.30 2.80 23.11
C GLU A 101 27.96 1.75 24.00
N ILE A 102 27.16 0.79 24.48
CA ILE A 102 27.65 -0.35 25.27
C ILE A 102 27.66 -1.60 24.38
N LYS A 103 28.77 -2.35 24.39
CA LYS A 103 28.84 -3.64 23.70
C LYS A 103 27.88 -4.64 24.35
N LYS A 104 27.07 -5.35 23.55
CA LYS A 104 26.24 -6.47 24.06
C LYS A 104 27.16 -7.53 24.64
N GLU A 105 27.11 -7.75 25.96
CA GLU A 105 27.75 -8.91 26.55
C GLU A 105 27.11 -10.19 25.99
N ARG A 106 27.94 -11.15 25.57
CA ARG A 106 27.46 -12.50 25.26
C ARG A 106 26.82 -13.05 26.53
N LYS A 107 25.61 -13.65 26.40
CA LYS A 107 24.89 -14.30 27.51
C LYS A 107 25.76 -15.36 28.19
N GLY A 108 26.61 -14.93 29.11
CA GLY A 108 27.21 -15.73 30.15
C GLY A 108 26.34 -15.56 31.40
N ILE A 109 26.06 -16.66 32.08
CA ILE A 109 25.32 -16.66 33.34
C ILE A 109 26.14 -15.86 34.36
N ILE A 110 25.79 -14.60 34.56
CA ILE A 110 26.31 -13.80 35.66
C ILE A 110 25.34 -13.99 36.83
N LYS A 111 25.75 -14.82 37.79
CA LYS A 111 25.21 -14.78 39.16
C LYS A 111 25.84 -13.57 39.83
N GLU A 112 25.13 -12.47 39.90
CA GLU A 112 25.53 -11.33 40.74
C GLU A 112 24.39 -10.97 41.68
N ASN A 113 24.74 -10.85 42.96
CA ASN A 113 23.90 -10.40 44.04
C ASN A 113 23.43 -8.97 43.74
N TYR A 114 22.16 -8.82 43.38
CA TYR A 114 21.52 -7.52 43.30
C TYR A 114 21.21 -7.04 44.72
N ASN A 115 21.86 -5.94 45.13
CA ASN A 115 21.20 -5.03 46.06
C ASN A 115 19.93 -4.54 45.34
N GLU A 116 18.79 -4.61 46.03
CA GLU A 116 17.46 -4.24 45.54
C GLU A 116 17.46 -2.87 44.85
N ILE A 117 17.53 -2.88 43.51
CA ILE A 117 17.20 -1.74 42.66
C ILE A 117 15.76 -2.00 42.23
N ASP A 118 14.82 -1.17 42.68
CA ASP A 118 13.41 -1.24 42.27
C ASP A 118 13.31 -1.17 40.73
N CYS A 119 13.09 -2.32 40.12
CA CYS A 119 12.89 -2.45 38.68
C CYS A 119 11.39 -2.52 38.41
N GLU A 120 10.76 -1.39 38.05
CA GLU A 120 9.40 -1.41 37.55
C GLU A 120 9.37 -1.82 36.07
N ILE A 121 8.78 -2.99 35.79
CA ILE A 121 8.50 -3.45 34.44
C ILE A 121 7.24 -2.72 33.96
N VAL A 122 7.35 -1.89 32.93
CA VAL A 122 6.21 -1.11 32.41
C VAL A 122 5.84 -1.58 31.00
N ASP A 123 4.58 -1.96 30.78
CA ASP A 123 4.08 -2.29 29.44
C ASP A 123 4.00 -1.03 28.57
N ILE A 124 4.69 -1.07 27.43
CA ILE A 124 4.78 0.05 26.52
C ILE A 124 3.45 0.42 25.85
N ASN A 125 2.54 -0.55 25.71
CA ASN A 125 1.22 -0.31 25.16
C ASN A 125 0.34 0.44 26.16
N GLU A 126 0.41 0.09 27.45
CA GLU A 126 -0.28 0.82 28.51
C GLU A 126 0.25 2.26 28.61
N LEU A 127 1.57 2.44 28.58
CA LEU A 127 2.19 3.76 28.53
C LEU A 127 1.73 4.57 27.33
N GLU A 128 1.65 3.95 26.15
CA GLU A 128 1.16 4.59 24.95
C GLU A 128 -0.28 5.10 25.17
N GLU A 129 -1.18 4.32 25.77
CA GLU A 129 -2.56 4.75 26.04
C GLU A 129 -2.66 5.97 26.97
N THR A 130 -1.74 6.13 27.93
CA THR A 130 -1.74 7.28 28.85
C THR A 130 -1.41 8.62 28.19
N ILE A 131 -0.80 8.62 26.99
CA ILE A 131 -0.40 9.85 26.30
C ILE A 131 -1.63 10.54 25.69
N PRO A 132 -2.10 11.71 26.20
CA PRO A 132 -3.39 12.29 25.81
C PRO A 132 -3.52 12.65 24.32
N MET A 133 -2.38 12.93 23.66
CA MET A 133 -2.31 13.24 22.23
C MET A 133 -2.67 12.05 21.33
N ASN A 134 -2.65 10.83 21.89
CA ASN A 134 -2.99 9.62 21.14
C ASN A 134 -4.46 9.57 20.72
N ARG A 135 -5.32 10.36 21.40
CA ARG A 135 -6.72 10.61 21.02
C ARG A 135 -6.87 11.26 19.64
N TYR A 136 -5.85 11.95 19.14
CA TYR A 136 -5.87 12.65 17.84
C TYR A 136 -5.03 11.94 16.76
N ARG A 137 -4.65 10.68 16.97
CA ARG A 137 -3.88 9.91 15.98
C ARG A 137 -4.72 9.47 14.81
N LEU A 138 -4.06 9.27 13.67
CA LEU A 138 -4.66 8.61 12.53
C LEU A 138 -4.90 7.13 12.89
N HIS A 139 -6.18 6.74 12.89
CA HIS A 139 -6.61 5.37 13.07
C HIS A 139 -7.16 4.83 11.75
N TRP A 140 -6.85 3.59 11.45
CA TRP A 140 -7.45 2.83 10.36
C TRP A 140 -8.07 1.56 10.93
N ASN A 141 -9.40 1.41 10.76
CA ASN A 141 -10.15 0.27 11.32
C ASN A 141 -9.83 0.01 12.81
N ARG A 142 -9.88 1.07 13.62
CA ARG A 142 -9.52 1.05 15.07
C ARG A 142 -8.07 0.68 15.40
N LYS A 143 -7.19 0.49 14.40
CA LYS A 143 -5.75 0.31 14.60
C LYS A 143 -5.01 1.62 14.39
N VAL A 144 -4.06 1.94 15.27
CA VAL A 144 -3.24 3.14 15.15
C VAL A 144 -2.31 3.01 13.95
N VAL A 145 -2.25 4.05 13.12
CA VAL A 145 -1.28 4.12 12.01
C VAL A 145 0.04 4.69 12.55
N ASN A 146 0.92 3.81 13.04
CA ASN A 146 2.27 4.18 13.53
C ASN A 146 3.32 4.27 12.40
N ASP A 147 2.98 3.73 11.23
CA ASP A 147 3.85 3.68 10.07
C ASP A 147 3.95 5.01 9.30
N HIS A 148 4.59 5.02 8.13
CA HIS A 148 4.62 6.18 7.24
C HIS A 148 3.20 6.65 6.84
N ILE A 149 2.67 7.67 7.54
CA ILE A 149 1.32 8.26 7.32
C ILE A 149 1.02 8.45 5.83
N ARG A 150 1.99 8.98 5.07
CA ARG A 150 1.85 9.21 3.64
C ARG A 150 1.58 7.93 2.85
N GLU A 151 2.30 6.85 3.13
CA GLU A 151 2.12 5.59 2.42
C GLU A 151 0.77 4.96 2.77
N THR A 152 0.33 5.07 4.02
CA THR A 152 -1.01 4.63 4.43
C THR A 152 -2.11 5.41 3.70
N VAL A 153 -2.02 6.74 3.66
CA VAL A 153 -2.99 7.59 2.94
C VAL A 153 -2.98 7.30 1.44
N LYS A 154 -1.82 7.06 0.83
CA LYS A 154 -1.73 6.65 -0.59
C LYS A 154 -2.43 5.31 -0.84
N LYS A 155 -2.17 4.31 0.01
CA LYS A 155 -2.81 2.99 -0.08
C LYS A 155 -4.32 3.14 0.05
N TYR A 156 -4.79 3.88 1.05
CA TYR A 156 -6.20 4.20 1.24
C TYR A 156 -6.82 4.83 0.00
N ASN A 157 -6.23 5.92 -0.51
CA ASN A 157 -6.74 6.62 -1.69
C ASN A 157 -6.77 5.69 -2.92
N LYS A 158 -5.74 4.86 -3.11
CA LYS A 158 -5.72 3.87 -4.19
C LYS A 158 -6.91 2.92 -4.07
N PHE A 159 -7.16 2.35 -2.89
CA PHE A 159 -8.29 1.44 -2.67
C PHE A 159 -9.65 2.15 -2.81
N LYS A 160 -9.76 3.36 -2.26
CA LYS A 160 -10.97 4.19 -2.37
C LYS A 160 -11.32 4.45 -3.84
N TYR A 161 -10.39 5.01 -4.60
CA TYR A 161 -10.64 5.33 -6.02
C TYR A 161 -10.84 4.09 -6.88
N LEU A 162 -10.13 2.99 -6.58
CA LEU A 162 -10.36 1.72 -7.24
C LEU A 162 -11.78 1.20 -6.95
N GLY A 163 -12.23 1.25 -5.70
CA GLY A 163 -13.58 0.86 -5.32
C GLY A 163 -14.64 1.73 -5.98
N GLU A 164 -14.49 3.06 -5.91
CA GLU A 164 -15.39 4.01 -6.59
C GLU A 164 -15.47 3.72 -8.08
N TRP A 165 -14.33 3.53 -8.75
CA TRP A 165 -14.30 3.16 -10.18
C TRP A 165 -15.00 1.83 -10.44
N LEU A 166 -14.70 0.78 -9.68
CA LEU A 166 -15.33 -0.54 -9.85
C LEU A 166 -16.85 -0.47 -9.69
N THR A 167 -17.37 0.36 -8.79
CA THR A 167 -18.82 0.52 -8.57
C THR A 167 -19.56 1.31 -9.65
N LEU A 168 -18.85 1.91 -10.62
CA LEU A 168 -19.50 2.61 -11.73
C LEU A 168 -20.35 1.64 -12.57
N LYS A 169 -21.51 2.11 -13.04
CA LYS A 169 -22.43 1.32 -13.89
C LYS A 169 -21.75 0.72 -15.12
N ILE A 170 -20.74 1.40 -15.65
CA ILE A 170 -19.93 1.00 -16.80
C ILE A 170 -19.17 -0.32 -16.56
N ASN A 171 -18.88 -0.65 -15.30
CA ASN A 171 -18.14 -1.85 -14.90
C ASN A 171 -19.06 -2.98 -14.43
N LYS A 172 -20.39 -2.82 -14.54
CA LYS A 172 -21.38 -3.79 -14.06
C LYS A 172 -21.14 -5.19 -14.65
N ASN A 173 -20.82 -5.29 -15.93
CA ASN A 173 -20.60 -6.58 -16.59
C ASN A 173 -19.30 -7.25 -16.13
N ILE A 174 -18.23 -6.47 -15.92
CA ILE A 174 -16.99 -6.98 -15.32
C ILE A 174 -17.27 -7.52 -13.92
N LEU A 175 -17.97 -6.75 -13.08
CA LEU A 175 -18.32 -7.19 -11.72
C LEU A 175 -19.17 -8.46 -11.69
N ASN A 176 -20.14 -8.58 -12.59
CA ASN A 176 -20.97 -9.78 -12.69
C ASN A 176 -20.20 -11.02 -13.13
N ASN A 177 -19.07 -10.85 -13.84
CA ASN A 177 -18.29 -11.95 -14.40
C ASN A 177 -17.00 -12.24 -13.62
N ILE A 178 -16.57 -11.38 -12.69
CA ILE A 178 -15.27 -11.51 -12.00
C ILE A 178 -15.11 -12.83 -11.23
N GLY A 179 -16.22 -13.40 -10.73
CA GLY A 179 -16.23 -14.68 -10.02
C GLY A 179 -16.47 -15.89 -10.91
N LYS A 180 -16.73 -15.71 -12.20
CA LYS A 180 -16.98 -16.81 -13.13
C LYS A 180 -15.66 -17.40 -13.61
N LYS A 181 -15.52 -18.72 -13.55
CA LYS A 181 -14.35 -19.45 -14.05
C LYS A 181 -14.27 -19.50 -15.58
N GLU A 182 -15.35 -19.12 -16.27
CA GLU A 182 -15.43 -19.06 -17.73
C GLU A 182 -14.48 -18.01 -18.34
N VAL A 183 -14.10 -16.99 -17.57
CA VAL A 183 -13.19 -15.93 -18.03
C VAL A 183 -11.79 -16.18 -17.51
N ASP A 184 -10.86 -16.40 -18.43
CA ASP A 184 -9.42 -16.37 -18.12
C ASP A 184 -8.99 -14.91 -17.90
N TRP A 185 -9.08 -14.46 -16.65
CA TRP A 185 -8.71 -13.11 -16.26
C TRP A 185 -7.22 -12.84 -16.42
N GLU A 186 -6.36 -13.85 -16.33
CA GLU A 186 -4.93 -13.68 -16.52
C GLU A 186 -4.66 -13.28 -17.98
N LYS A 187 -5.08 -14.11 -18.94
CA LYS A 187 -4.98 -13.80 -20.38
C LYS A 187 -5.68 -12.50 -20.75
N THR A 188 -6.86 -12.23 -20.17
CA THR A 188 -7.59 -10.98 -20.39
C THR A 188 -6.74 -9.76 -19.99
N ILE A 189 -6.06 -9.81 -18.85
CA ILE A 189 -5.19 -8.73 -18.39
C ILE A 189 -3.92 -8.62 -19.25
N GLU A 190 -3.39 -9.73 -19.75
CA GLU A 190 -2.27 -9.70 -20.70
C GLU A 190 -2.65 -8.98 -22.00
N TYR A 191 -3.84 -9.27 -22.52
CA TYR A 191 -4.40 -8.62 -23.70
C TYR A 191 -4.63 -7.11 -23.47
N ILE A 192 -5.24 -6.74 -22.34
CA ILE A 192 -5.45 -5.31 -21.98
C ILE A 192 -4.12 -4.57 -21.86
N LYS A 193 -3.08 -5.24 -21.35
CA LYS A 193 -1.74 -4.66 -21.22
C LYS A 193 -0.94 -4.66 -22.53
N ASN A 194 -1.50 -5.21 -23.60
CA ASN A 194 -0.82 -5.38 -24.88
C ASN A 194 0.56 -6.04 -24.70
N LYS A 195 0.64 -7.11 -23.89
CA LYS A 195 1.93 -7.74 -23.53
C LYS A 195 2.72 -8.20 -24.76
N ASN A 196 2.03 -8.68 -25.79
CA ASN A 196 2.65 -9.20 -27.01
C ASN A 196 3.45 -8.13 -27.78
N GLU A 197 3.09 -6.85 -27.64
CA GLU A 197 3.83 -5.73 -28.23
C GLU A 197 4.84 -5.10 -27.25
N GLY A 198 5.22 -5.80 -26.19
CA GLY A 198 6.26 -5.36 -25.23
C GLY A 198 5.73 -4.85 -23.90
N GLY A 199 4.41 -4.86 -23.67
CA GLY A 199 3.82 -4.56 -22.37
C GLY A 199 4.33 -3.25 -21.76
N SER A 200 4.75 -3.26 -20.49
CA SER A 200 5.19 -2.03 -19.81
C SER A 200 6.49 -1.40 -20.34
N ILE A 201 7.17 -2.04 -21.30
CA ILE A 201 8.47 -1.60 -21.82
C ILE A 201 8.31 -0.65 -23.02
N ILE A 202 7.25 -0.81 -23.81
CA ILE A 202 6.99 0.00 -25.00
C ILE A 202 5.85 0.97 -24.70
N THR A 203 6.06 2.25 -25.02
CA THR A 203 5.04 3.31 -24.92
C THR A 203 5.02 4.09 -26.24
N SER A 204 4.45 3.47 -27.27
CA SER A 204 4.25 4.11 -28.58
C SER A 204 2.80 4.62 -28.69
N ASP A 205 2.55 5.55 -29.63
CA ASP A 205 1.18 6.00 -29.92
C ASP A 205 0.27 4.85 -30.36
N LYS A 206 0.84 3.85 -31.04
CA LYS A 206 0.14 2.63 -31.42
C LYS A 206 -0.28 1.84 -30.18
N ASP A 207 0.67 1.51 -29.30
CA ASP A 207 0.40 0.78 -28.06
C ASP A 207 -0.64 1.50 -27.18
N MET A 208 -0.55 2.83 -27.06
CA MET A 208 -1.56 3.62 -26.36
C MET A 208 -2.96 3.45 -26.96
N ARG A 209 -3.09 3.54 -28.29
CA ARG A 209 -4.38 3.35 -28.98
C ARG A 209 -4.94 1.95 -28.77
N ASP A 210 -4.09 0.93 -28.85
CA ASP A 210 -4.51 -0.46 -28.73
C ASP A 210 -4.97 -0.77 -27.30
N ARG A 211 -4.26 -0.29 -26.28
CA ARG A 211 -4.72 -0.40 -24.87
C ARG A 211 -6.02 0.34 -24.62
N ILE A 212 -6.17 1.55 -25.16
CA ILE A 212 -7.42 2.31 -25.05
C ILE A 212 -8.56 1.54 -25.70
N TYR A 213 -8.33 0.95 -26.87
CA TYR A 213 -9.31 0.11 -27.55
C TYR A 213 -9.67 -1.11 -26.71
N ASN A 214 -8.68 -1.85 -26.19
CA ASN A 214 -8.89 -3.06 -25.38
C ASN A 214 -9.67 -2.75 -24.11
N ILE A 215 -9.33 -1.67 -23.41
CA ILE A 215 -10.06 -1.21 -22.22
C ILE A 215 -11.50 -0.83 -22.59
N LYS A 216 -11.69 0.00 -23.62
CA LYS A 216 -13.03 0.39 -24.08
C LYS A 216 -13.86 -0.81 -24.49
N ASN A 217 -13.25 -1.81 -25.11
CA ASN A 217 -13.95 -3.03 -25.50
C ASN A 217 -14.41 -3.82 -24.26
N LEU A 218 -13.53 -4.00 -23.27
CA LEU A 218 -13.82 -4.71 -22.03
C LEU A 218 -14.99 -4.09 -21.24
N ILE A 219 -15.04 -2.76 -21.15
CA ILE A 219 -16.09 -2.03 -20.42
C ILE A 219 -17.31 -1.70 -21.32
N GLU A 220 -17.36 -2.24 -22.54
CA GLU A 220 -18.45 -2.03 -23.51
C GLU A 220 -18.68 -0.54 -23.84
N GLN A 221 -17.59 0.19 -24.05
CA GLN A 221 -17.54 1.62 -24.33
C GLN A 221 -16.90 1.99 -25.67
N LEU A 222 -16.90 1.05 -26.61
CA LEU A 222 -16.63 1.34 -28.01
C LEU A 222 -17.58 2.44 -28.52
N PRO A 223 -17.16 3.24 -29.52
CA PRO A 223 -17.95 4.38 -29.99
C PRO A 223 -19.15 3.93 -30.85
N THR A 224 -20.14 3.29 -30.23
CA THR A 224 -21.46 3.12 -30.84
C THR A 224 -22.16 4.46 -30.91
N TYR A 225 -23.09 4.64 -31.86
CA TYR A 225 -23.90 5.85 -31.95
C TYR A 225 -24.70 6.14 -30.68
N THR A 226 -25.15 5.10 -29.96
CA THR A 226 -25.77 5.24 -28.64
C THR A 226 -24.83 5.83 -27.60
N ILE A 227 -23.55 5.46 -27.62
CA ILE A 227 -22.54 6.00 -26.70
C ILE A 227 -22.09 7.39 -27.14
N MET A 228 -21.94 7.63 -28.44
CA MET A 228 -21.58 8.93 -28.99
C MET A 228 -22.67 9.97 -28.71
N SER A 229 -23.95 9.63 -28.90
CA SER A 229 -25.09 10.50 -28.58
C SER A 229 -25.17 10.86 -27.09
N ARG A 230 -24.67 9.99 -26.19
CA ARG A 230 -24.61 10.29 -24.74
C ARG A 230 -23.45 11.21 -24.38
N ARG A 231 -22.36 11.19 -25.15
CA ARG A 231 -21.13 11.95 -24.86
C ARG A 231 -21.09 13.30 -25.55
N ASN A 232 -21.72 13.40 -26.73
CA ASN A 232 -21.73 14.58 -27.58
C ASN A 232 -23.13 15.22 -27.57
N LYS A 233 -23.21 16.49 -28.00
CA LYS A 233 -24.50 17.18 -28.19
C LYS A 233 -25.17 16.84 -29.53
N GLU A 234 -24.49 16.08 -30.37
CA GLU A 234 -24.95 15.68 -31.69
C GLU A 234 -25.90 14.48 -31.60
N ILE A 235 -26.89 14.45 -32.49
CA ILE A 235 -27.84 13.33 -32.62
C ILE A 235 -27.27 12.39 -33.68
N TYR A 236 -26.93 11.17 -33.28
CA TYR A 236 -26.54 10.11 -34.21
C TYR A 236 -27.73 9.20 -34.48
N ASP A 237 -27.74 8.56 -35.66
CA ASP A 237 -28.72 7.51 -35.97
C ASP A 237 -28.58 6.37 -34.94
N MET A 238 -29.67 5.72 -34.57
CA MET A 238 -29.57 4.53 -33.72
C MET A 238 -29.17 3.29 -34.53
N LYS A 239 -29.37 3.29 -35.84
CA LYS A 239 -29.08 2.15 -36.71
C LYS A 239 -27.59 1.98 -36.96
N CYS A 240 -27.18 0.71 -37.04
CA CYS A 240 -25.80 0.35 -37.36
C CYS A 240 -25.37 0.98 -38.70
N PRO A 241 -24.24 1.69 -38.76
CA PRO A 241 -23.78 2.34 -39.99
C PRO A 241 -23.42 1.34 -41.10
N ARG A 242 -23.15 0.09 -40.75
CA ARG A 242 -22.82 -0.98 -41.72
C ARG A 242 -24.06 -1.61 -42.33
N CYS A 243 -24.95 -2.18 -41.51
CA CYS A 243 -26.12 -2.91 -42.01
C CYS A 243 -27.35 -2.03 -42.23
N LYS A 244 -27.47 -0.91 -41.51
CA LYS A 244 -28.63 0.02 -41.50
C LYS A 244 -29.98 -0.65 -41.16
N LYS A 245 -29.97 -1.82 -40.53
CA LYS A 245 -31.17 -2.60 -40.18
C LYS A 245 -31.44 -2.60 -38.68
N GLU A 246 -30.46 -3.03 -37.90
CA GLU A 246 -30.54 -3.16 -36.46
C GLU A 246 -29.91 -1.96 -35.74
N ASP A 247 -30.25 -1.80 -34.46
CA ASP A 247 -29.68 -0.75 -33.62
C ASP A 247 -28.21 -1.08 -33.27
N GLU A 248 -27.35 -0.06 -33.29
CA GLU A 248 -25.94 -0.22 -32.98
C GLU A 248 -25.71 -0.39 -31.48
N THR A 249 -25.65 -1.64 -31.06
CA THR A 249 -25.24 -2.05 -29.71
C THR A 249 -23.82 -2.59 -29.73
N TRP A 250 -23.18 -2.67 -28.56
CA TRP A 250 -21.85 -3.28 -28.43
C TRP A 250 -21.83 -4.71 -28.99
N LEU A 251 -22.86 -5.51 -28.71
CA LEU A 251 -22.99 -6.87 -29.22
C LEU A 251 -23.18 -6.90 -30.76
N HIS A 252 -24.02 -6.01 -31.30
CA HIS A 252 -24.27 -5.95 -32.73
C HIS A 252 -23.00 -5.63 -33.53
N ILE A 253 -22.09 -4.79 -33.01
CA ILE A 253 -20.80 -4.50 -33.69
C ILE A 253 -20.04 -5.80 -34.02
N TRP A 254 -20.13 -6.80 -33.15
CA TRP A 254 -19.43 -8.09 -33.27
C TRP A 254 -20.19 -9.13 -34.09
N GLN A 255 -21.51 -8.99 -34.24
CA GLN A 255 -22.39 -9.97 -34.88
C GLN A 255 -22.99 -9.50 -36.21
N CYS A 256 -22.78 -8.23 -36.57
CA CYS A 256 -23.35 -7.62 -37.76
C CYS A 256 -23.09 -8.46 -39.03
N GLU A 257 -24.15 -8.72 -39.78
CA GLU A 257 -24.13 -9.51 -41.02
C GLU A 257 -23.27 -8.90 -42.14
N LYS A 258 -22.96 -7.60 -42.04
CA LYS A 258 -22.10 -6.89 -42.99
C LYS A 258 -20.62 -6.90 -42.59
N ASN A 259 -20.26 -7.55 -41.49
CA ASN A 259 -18.87 -7.75 -41.13
C ASN A 259 -18.26 -8.84 -42.02
N GLU A 260 -17.00 -8.64 -42.39
CA GLU A 260 -16.20 -9.67 -43.07
C GLU A 260 -16.01 -10.90 -42.17
N TYR A 261 -15.77 -10.66 -40.88
CA TYR A 261 -15.67 -11.68 -39.84
C TYR A 261 -16.58 -11.32 -38.68
N LYS A 262 -17.41 -12.27 -38.25
CA LYS A 262 -18.21 -12.18 -37.03
C LYS A 262 -17.44 -12.79 -35.86
N ILE A 263 -17.85 -12.44 -34.65
CA ILE A 263 -17.25 -13.01 -33.44
C ILE A 263 -17.35 -14.54 -33.39
N ASN A 264 -18.43 -15.11 -33.93
CA ASN A 264 -18.56 -16.57 -34.00
C ASN A 264 -17.51 -17.19 -34.91
N ASP A 265 -17.19 -16.55 -36.05
CA ASP A 265 -16.18 -17.03 -36.98
C ASP A 265 -14.81 -17.05 -36.28
N ILE A 266 -14.47 -15.95 -35.58
CA ILE A 266 -13.23 -15.83 -34.80
C ILE A 266 -13.15 -16.90 -33.69
N ILE A 267 -14.26 -17.15 -32.99
CA ILE A 267 -14.32 -18.17 -31.94
C ILE A 267 -14.08 -19.56 -32.51
N GLN A 268 -14.73 -19.88 -33.64
CA GLN A 268 -14.57 -21.19 -34.28
C GLN A 268 -13.13 -21.39 -34.78
N ASP A 269 -12.55 -20.37 -35.41
CA ASP A 269 -11.16 -20.41 -35.87
C ASP A 269 -10.18 -20.63 -34.70
N GLU A 270 -10.38 -19.95 -33.58
CA GLU A 270 -9.52 -20.09 -32.39
C GLU A 270 -9.67 -21.47 -31.73
N ILE A 271 -10.89 -21.99 -31.62
CA ILE A 271 -11.14 -23.36 -31.13
C ILE A 271 -10.41 -24.36 -32.03
N HIS A 272 -10.52 -24.21 -33.35
CA HIS A 272 -9.84 -25.08 -34.30
C HIS A 272 -8.31 -25.04 -34.14
N ASN A 273 -7.72 -23.84 -34.03
CA ASN A 273 -6.29 -23.67 -33.80
C ASN A 273 -5.80 -24.34 -32.50
N GLN A 274 -6.58 -24.24 -31.42
CA GLN A 274 -6.26 -24.88 -30.15
C GLN A 274 -6.33 -26.40 -30.24
N ILE A 275 -7.35 -26.95 -30.92
CA ILE A 275 -7.46 -28.39 -31.17
C ILE A 275 -6.24 -28.90 -31.95
N GLU A 276 -5.84 -28.21 -33.03
CA GLU A 276 -4.67 -28.59 -33.81
C GLU A 276 -3.37 -28.55 -32.99
N ALA A 277 -3.22 -27.56 -32.10
CA ALA A 277 -2.06 -27.45 -31.23
C ALA A 277 -1.98 -28.62 -30.24
N LEU A 278 -3.11 -28.98 -29.62
CA LEU A 278 -3.19 -30.12 -28.68
C LEU A 278 -2.94 -31.46 -29.38
N GLN A 279 -3.43 -31.63 -30.59
CA GLN A 279 -3.15 -32.83 -31.40
C GLN A 279 -1.66 -32.96 -31.73
N LYS A 280 -0.96 -31.87 -32.01
CA LYS A 280 0.51 -31.86 -32.22
C LYS A 280 1.27 -32.25 -30.96
N GLU A 281 0.70 -32.01 -29.78
CA GLU A 281 1.24 -32.43 -28.49
C GLU A 281 0.84 -33.88 -28.09
N ASN A 282 0.23 -34.64 -29.02
CA ASN A 282 -0.29 -36.01 -28.81
C ASN A 282 -1.36 -36.13 -27.72
N ILE A 283 -2.12 -35.06 -27.45
CA ILE A 283 -3.26 -35.11 -26.54
C ILE A 283 -4.50 -35.51 -27.35
N ILE A 284 -5.15 -36.63 -26.98
CA ILE A 284 -6.36 -37.13 -27.64
C ILE A 284 -7.58 -36.47 -27.00
N LEU A 285 -8.30 -35.66 -27.77
CA LEU A 285 -9.58 -35.08 -27.36
C LEU A 285 -10.71 -36.09 -27.65
N ILE A 286 -11.50 -36.44 -26.63
CA ILE A 286 -12.70 -37.28 -26.79
C ILE A 286 -13.91 -36.36 -26.88
N GLU A 287 -14.56 -36.32 -28.04
CA GLU A 287 -15.79 -35.56 -28.22
C GLU A 287 -16.96 -36.35 -27.62
N ILE A 288 -17.60 -35.82 -26.57
CA ILE A 288 -18.81 -36.42 -25.99
C ILE A 288 -19.95 -35.42 -26.14
N ASN A 289 -20.96 -35.77 -26.95
CA ASN A 289 -22.19 -34.98 -27.15
C ASN A 289 -21.96 -33.51 -27.57
N GLY A 290 -20.92 -33.23 -28.37
CA GLY A 290 -20.62 -31.88 -28.86
C GLY A 290 -20.00 -30.95 -27.82
N ILE A 291 -19.55 -31.50 -26.68
CA ILE A 291 -18.75 -30.81 -25.68
C ILE A 291 -17.37 -31.48 -25.65
N ILE A 292 -16.32 -30.67 -25.85
CA ILE A 292 -14.93 -31.12 -25.75
C ILE A 292 -14.55 -31.06 -24.27
N GLU A 293 -14.33 -32.21 -23.64
CA GLU A 293 -13.72 -32.30 -22.31
C GLU A 293 -12.23 -32.68 -22.43
N LEU A 294 -11.41 -32.10 -21.55
CA LEU A 294 -9.98 -32.39 -21.38
C LEU A 294 -9.77 -33.63 -20.49
#